data_AF-A0A8W8I2E2-F1
#
_entry.id   AF-A0A8W8I2E2-F1
#
_cell.length_a   1.000
_cell.length_b   1.000
_cell.length_c   1.000
_cell.angle_alpha   90.00
_cell.angle_beta   90.00
_cell.angle_gamma   90.00
#
_symmetry.space_group_name_H-M   'P 1'
#
loop_
_entity.id
_entity.type
_entity.pdbx_description
1 polymer ?
#
loop_
_entity_poly.entity_id
_entity_poly.type
_entity_poly.pdbx_seq_one_letter_code
_entity_poly.pdbx_strand_id
1 'polypeptide(L)'
;MPPFTNSLQKLQESLNDLKSEIDKYHCPKCGVGLESYEESNSATVAPSYKQLEDIILELQDKCESLTLKNNKYEEKIADQEHTIGEQFRVIDQQRETKLKQESLDELERTISEQQAEISQLKEAAKAFAVEKQKLNREISEKDKHIEHLNYTQKMNKEKLDESIQRLGDENKHYKEKLKSCQSEFDKLSAKLAEKDRIKNDLVSRRLEIEEKCKQLERDLEQRSRKEIGVGFHTTVAPSMSSLILGGLTSRLTDRLAGEKVDLVRQAYSGGPDVHFPLLVVCVNVSRIGADAKEALKGIPKAKDVALLVFHHKEAHALPSQTSDKILTGADFSGLGSIIDLAFLSQRGIYECDMNNVGIERVASFLLQYKTQRK
;
A
#
# COMPACT_ATOMS: atom_id res chain seq x y z
N MET A 1 -94.49 -84.23 31.76
CA MET A 1 -95.32 -85.43 31.98
C MET A 1 -96.66 -84.99 32.57
N PRO A 2 -97.80 -85.30 31.94
CA PRO A 2 -99.11 -84.92 32.47
C PRO A 2 -99.45 -85.66 33.77
N PRO A 3 -100.07 -85.03 34.79
CA PRO A 3 -100.32 -85.70 36.08
C PRO A 3 -101.42 -86.77 36.06
N PHE A 4 -102.20 -86.88 34.98
CA PHE A 4 -103.48 -87.59 34.97
C PHE A 4 -103.46 -88.98 34.31
N THR A 5 -102.39 -89.33 33.57
CA THR A 5 -102.27 -90.65 32.91
C THR A 5 -102.38 -91.81 33.90
N ASN A 6 -101.73 -91.66 35.07
CA ASN A 6 -101.70 -92.66 36.13
C ASN A 6 -103.06 -92.88 36.83
N SER A 7 -103.99 -91.92 36.72
CA SER A 7 -105.34 -92.01 37.31
C SER A 7 -106.36 -92.58 36.32
N LEU A 8 -106.26 -92.20 35.05
CA LEU A 8 -107.10 -92.72 33.97
C LEU A 8 -106.80 -94.20 33.69
N GLN A 9 -105.52 -94.58 33.68
CA GLN A 9 -105.10 -95.97 33.47
C GLN A 9 -105.64 -96.91 34.56
N LYS A 10 -105.57 -96.52 35.84
CA LYS A 10 -106.12 -97.32 36.95
C LYS A 10 -107.63 -97.52 36.88
N LEU A 11 -108.37 -96.52 36.40
CA LEU A 11 -109.81 -96.63 36.15
C LEU A 11 -110.11 -97.58 34.99
N GLN A 12 -109.33 -97.51 33.91
CA GLN A 12 -109.44 -98.41 32.75
C GLN A 12 -109.18 -99.87 33.13
N GLU A 13 -108.15 -100.11 33.95
CA GLU A 13 -107.81 -101.44 34.48
C GLU A 13 -108.96 -102.01 35.33
N SER A 14 -109.47 -101.22 36.30
CA SER A 14 -110.61 -101.64 37.14
C SER A 14 -111.90 -101.93 36.36
N LEU A 15 -112.14 -101.22 35.24
CA LEU A 15 -113.31 -101.45 34.38
C LEU A 15 -113.19 -102.74 33.55
N ASN A 16 -111.97 -103.12 33.18
CA ASN A 16 -111.70 -104.35 32.43
C ASN A 16 -111.82 -105.59 33.32
N ASP A 17 -111.35 -105.53 34.57
CA ASP A 17 -111.53 -106.61 35.55
C ASP A 17 -113.01 -106.89 35.80
N LEU A 18 -113.84 -105.84 35.93
CA LEU A 18 -115.29 -105.99 36.13
C LEU A 18 -116.00 -106.67 34.94
N LYS A 19 -115.55 -106.41 33.70
CA LYS A 19 -116.08 -107.08 32.49
C LYS A 19 -115.68 -108.55 32.43
N SER A 20 -114.42 -108.87 32.79
CA SER A 20 -113.90 -110.24 32.89
C SER A 20 -114.68 -111.10 33.89
N GLU A 21 -115.20 -110.50 34.96
CA GLU A 21 -116.02 -111.20 35.97
C GLU A 21 -117.41 -111.60 35.43
N ILE A 22 -117.99 -110.79 34.53
CA ILE A 22 -119.34 -110.98 33.97
C ILE A 22 -119.35 -112.03 32.85
N ASP A 23 -118.34 -112.03 31.98
CA ASP A 23 -118.24 -112.99 30.85
C ASP A 23 -118.10 -114.46 31.29
N LYS A 24 -117.81 -114.73 32.57
CA LYS A 24 -117.77 -116.09 33.14
C LYS A 24 -119.15 -116.78 33.22
N TYR A 25 -120.26 -116.04 33.11
CA TYR A 25 -121.60 -116.55 33.44
C TYR A 25 -122.54 -116.80 32.24
N HIS A 26 -122.06 -116.78 30.99
CA HIS A 26 -122.86 -117.17 29.81
C HIS A 26 -122.08 -118.02 28.79
N CYS A 27 -122.40 -119.31 28.70
CA CYS A 27 -121.91 -120.23 27.66
C CYS A 27 -123.06 -120.68 26.72
N PRO A 28 -123.06 -120.33 25.42
CA PRO A 28 -124.26 -120.52 24.59
C PRO A 28 -124.58 -121.94 24.04
N LYS A 29 -123.85 -123.02 24.37
CA LYS A 29 -123.90 -124.25 23.54
C LYS A 29 -123.90 -125.66 24.15
N CYS A 30 -123.79 -125.90 25.45
CA CYS A 30 -123.97 -127.25 26.01
C CYS A 30 -124.42 -127.25 27.48
N GLY A 31 -125.22 -128.24 27.86
CA GLY A 31 -125.72 -128.42 29.23
C GLY A 31 -125.03 -129.57 29.97
N VAL A 32 -124.97 -129.44 31.30
CA VAL A 32 -124.39 -130.37 32.30
C VAL A 32 -122.86 -130.54 32.17
N GLY A 33 -122.03 -130.29 33.18
CA GLY A 33 -122.24 -129.85 34.57
C GLY A 33 -121.22 -130.54 35.48
N LEU A 34 -120.79 -129.91 36.58
CA LEU A 34 -120.22 -130.61 37.76
C LEU A 34 -120.03 -129.68 38.98
N GLU A 35 -120.49 -130.20 40.11
CA GLU A 35 -120.26 -129.82 41.51
C GLU A 35 -118.74 -129.93 41.85
N SER A 36 -118.14 -129.45 42.95
CA SER A 36 -118.50 -128.84 44.26
C SER A 36 -117.18 -128.18 44.81
N TYR A 37 -117.06 -127.42 45.91
CA TYR A 37 -117.52 -127.59 47.31
C TYR A 37 -117.37 -126.26 48.11
N GLU A 38 -117.95 -126.23 49.32
CA GLU A 38 -118.05 -125.18 50.38
C GLU A 38 -116.74 -124.42 50.75
N GLU A 39 -116.69 -123.30 51.50
CA GLU A 39 -117.65 -122.45 52.28
C GLU A 39 -117.12 -120.97 52.20
N SER A 40 -117.68 -119.86 52.75
CA SER A 40 -118.71 -119.59 53.77
C SER A 40 -119.35 -118.18 53.61
N ASN A 41 -120.28 -117.87 54.53
CA ASN A 41 -120.76 -116.58 55.08
C ASN A 41 -120.07 -115.23 54.67
N SER A 42 -120.77 -114.09 54.57
CA SER A 42 -122.08 -113.72 55.12
C SER A 42 -122.86 -112.71 54.26
N ALA A 43 -124.18 -112.74 54.36
CA ALA A 43 -125.11 -111.96 53.53
C ALA A 43 -125.03 -110.42 53.71
N THR A 44 -125.15 -109.69 52.59
CA THR A 44 -125.88 -108.40 52.54
C THR A 44 -126.44 -108.14 51.14
N VAL A 45 -127.76 -108.33 51.00
CA VAL A 45 -128.69 -107.74 50.01
C VAL A 45 -128.06 -107.33 48.66
N ALA A 46 -127.99 -108.27 47.72
CA ALA A 46 -127.57 -107.97 46.35
C ALA A 46 -128.57 -107.03 45.65
N PRO A 47 -128.12 -105.94 44.99
CA PRO A 47 -128.98 -105.04 44.22
C PRO A 47 -129.62 -105.78 43.03
N SER A 48 -130.84 -105.41 42.64
CA SER A 48 -131.41 -105.98 41.41
C SER A 48 -130.60 -105.53 40.19
N TYR A 49 -130.46 -106.41 39.19
CA TYR A 49 -129.59 -106.26 38.00
C TYR A 49 -129.61 -104.85 37.38
N LYS A 50 -130.78 -104.21 37.38
CA LYS A 50 -131.04 -102.85 36.87
C LYS A 50 -130.19 -101.74 37.54
N GLN A 51 -129.84 -101.89 38.81
CA GLN A 51 -129.05 -100.88 39.54
C GLN A 51 -127.55 -100.94 39.19
N LEU A 52 -127.05 -102.05 38.66
CA LEU A 52 -125.66 -102.15 38.17
C LEU A 52 -125.52 -101.55 36.77
N GLU A 53 -126.53 -101.69 35.91
CA GLU A 53 -126.56 -101.02 34.60
C GLU A 53 -126.55 -99.48 34.74
N ASP A 54 -127.36 -98.93 35.66
CA ASP A 54 -127.41 -97.48 35.92
C ASP A 54 -126.04 -96.92 36.39
N ILE A 55 -125.30 -97.65 37.24
CA ILE A 55 -123.97 -97.24 37.74
C ILE A 55 -122.89 -97.34 36.64
N ILE A 56 -122.95 -98.36 35.78
CA ILE A 56 -122.02 -98.51 34.66
C ILE A 56 -122.22 -97.37 33.65
N LEU A 57 -123.47 -97.00 33.36
CA LEU A 57 -123.81 -95.83 32.54
C LEU A 57 -123.24 -94.53 33.13
N GLU A 58 -123.44 -94.26 34.42
CA GLU A 58 -122.94 -93.04 35.06
C GLU A 58 -121.39 -92.96 35.03
N LEU A 59 -120.69 -94.09 35.16
CA LEU A 59 -119.23 -94.15 35.07
C LEU A 59 -118.70 -94.01 33.63
N GLN A 60 -119.44 -94.50 32.62
CA GLN A 60 -119.10 -94.26 31.20
C GLN A 60 -119.24 -92.77 30.85
N ASP A 61 -120.36 -92.13 31.16
CA ASP A 61 -120.58 -90.69 30.96
C ASP A 61 -119.45 -89.85 31.61
N LYS A 62 -118.98 -90.27 32.79
CA LYS A 62 -117.91 -89.58 33.53
C LYS A 62 -116.54 -89.78 32.90
N CYS A 63 -116.25 -90.97 32.35
CA CYS A 63 -115.03 -91.23 31.59
C CYS A 63 -115.01 -90.46 30.26
N GLU A 64 -116.13 -90.39 29.54
CA GLU A 64 -116.25 -89.60 28.31
C GLU A 64 -116.11 -88.10 28.60
N SER A 65 -116.74 -87.59 29.67
CA SER A 65 -116.59 -86.20 30.12
C SER A 65 -115.14 -85.82 30.48
N LEU A 66 -114.40 -86.73 31.13
CA LEU A 66 -112.99 -86.52 31.47
C LEU A 66 -112.08 -86.62 30.25
N THR A 67 -112.35 -87.56 29.34
CA THR A 67 -111.62 -87.69 28.06
C THR A 67 -111.79 -86.43 27.21
N LEU A 68 -113.03 -85.93 27.08
CA LEU A 68 -113.34 -84.69 26.36
C LEU A 68 -112.63 -83.48 26.98
N LYS A 69 -112.54 -83.41 28.32
CA LYS A 69 -111.76 -82.36 29.01
C LYS A 69 -110.27 -82.50 28.76
N ASN A 70 -109.71 -83.70 28.82
CA ASN A 70 -108.27 -83.92 28.63
C ASN A 70 -107.85 -83.55 27.19
N ASN A 71 -108.61 -83.98 26.18
CA ASN A 71 -108.38 -83.59 24.79
C ASN A 71 -108.42 -82.05 24.62
N LYS A 72 -109.35 -81.37 25.30
CA LYS A 72 -109.46 -79.90 25.29
C LYS A 72 -108.35 -79.17 26.07
N TYR A 73 -107.61 -79.87 26.94
CA TYR A 73 -106.39 -79.35 27.55
C TYR A 73 -105.16 -79.62 26.67
N GLU A 74 -105.08 -80.77 26.02
CA GLU A 74 -104.01 -81.09 25.06
C GLU A 74 -104.06 -80.17 23.83
N GLU A 75 -105.25 -79.88 23.29
CA GLU A 75 -105.47 -78.87 22.24
C GLU A 75 -104.96 -77.48 22.68
N LYS A 76 -105.29 -77.04 23.89
CA LYS A 76 -104.79 -75.77 24.44
C LYS A 76 -103.28 -75.74 24.69
N ILE A 77 -102.68 -76.87 25.05
CA ILE A 77 -101.23 -76.98 25.22
C ILE A 77 -100.55 -76.88 23.86
N ALA A 78 -101.07 -77.56 22.83
CA ALA A 78 -100.56 -77.46 21.46
C ALA A 78 -100.67 -76.02 20.91
N ASP A 79 -101.81 -75.33 21.12
CA ASP A 79 -101.98 -73.92 20.76
C ASP A 79 -100.96 -73.01 21.47
N GLN A 80 -100.69 -73.25 22.76
CA GLN A 80 -99.70 -72.49 23.52
C GLN A 80 -98.27 -72.77 23.06
N GLU A 81 -97.92 -74.03 22.77
CA GLU A 81 -96.61 -74.41 22.23
C GLU A 81 -96.38 -73.80 20.84
N HIS A 82 -97.40 -73.78 19.96
CA HIS A 82 -97.34 -73.07 18.68
C HIS A 82 -97.11 -71.57 18.86
N THR A 83 -97.90 -70.93 19.73
CA THR A 83 -97.80 -69.50 20.02
C THR A 83 -96.42 -69.12 20.56
N ILE A 84 -95.86 -69.93 21.45
CA ILE A 84 -94.51 -69.74 22.01
C ILE A 84 -93.45 -69.92 20.92
N GLY A 85 -93.58 -70.93 20.04
CA GLY A 85 -92.68 -71.14 18.89
C GLY A 85 -92.64 -69.96 17.93
N GLU A 86 -93.80 -69.35 17.65
CA GLU A 86 -93.88 -68.13 16.82
C GLU A 86 -93.26 -66.91 17.52
N GLN A 87 -93.48 -66.74 18.84
CA GLN A 87 -92.85 -65.68 19.61
C GLN A 87 -91.32 -65.78 19.63
N PHE A 88 -90.75 -66.98 19.78
CA PHE A 88 -89.30 -67.17 19.67
C PHE A 88 -88.76 -66.82 18.28
N ARG A 89 -89.48 -67.20 17.21
CA ARG A 89 -89.14 -66.80 15.84
C ARG A 89 -89.09 -65.29 15.65
N VAL A 90 -90.05 -64.55 16.22
CA VAL A 90 -90.08 -63.08 16.19
C VAL A 90 -88.91 -62.50 16.99
N ILE A 91 -88.57 -63.05 18.16
CA ILE A 91 -87.44 -62.59 18.99
C ILE A 91 -86.10 -62.79 18.28
N ASP A 92 -85.88 -63.93 17.62
CA ASP A 92 -84.62 -64.16 16.90
C ASP A 92 -84.50 -63.27 15.66
N GLN A 93 -85.59 -63.02 14.93
CA GLN A 93 -85.62 -62.02 13.86
C GLN A 93 -85.34 -60.60 14.37
N GLN A 94 -85.87 -60.22 15.54
CA GLN A 94 -85.58 -58.93 16.18
C GLN A 94 -84.12 -58.80 16.65
N ARG A 95 -83.50 -59.90 17.10
CA ARG A 95 -82.06 -59.91 17.42
C ARG A 95 -81.19 -59.74 16.18
N GLU A 96 -81.54 -60.43 15.09
CA GLU A 96 -80.80 -60.35 13.84
C GLU A 96 -80.93 -58.95 13.19
N THR A 97 -82.11 -58.32 13.23
CA THR A 97 -82.27 -56.94 12.75
C THR A 97 -81.58 -55.92 13.65
N LYS A 98 -81.58 -56.11 14.99
CA LYS A 98 -80.84 -55.24 15.91
C LYS A 98 -79.32 -55.31 15.69
N LEU A 99 -78.76 -56.50 15.51
CA LEU A 99 -77.34 -56.69 15.18
C LEU A 99 -76.98 -56.07 13.82
N LYS A 100 -77.86 -56.18 12.82
CA LYS A 100 -77.68 -55.52 11.51
C LYS A 100 -77.75 -53.99 11.64
N GLN A 101 -78.64 -53.46 12.47
CA GLN A 101 -78.72 -52.01 12.72
C GLN A 101 -77.46 -51.50 13.43
N GLU A 102 -77.02 -52.14 14.51
CA GLU A 102 -75.78 -51.78 15.23
C GLU A 102 -74.55 -51.83 14.32
N SER A 103 -74.48 -52.81 13.41
CA SER A 103 -73.43 -52.88 12.39
C SER A 103 -73.55 -51.82 11.29
N LEU A 104 -74.76 -51.32 11.03
CA LEU A 104 -75.02 -50.29 10.02
C LEU A 104 -74.69 -48.90 10.57
N ASP A 105 -75.08 -48.63 11.82
CA ASP A 105 -74.75 -47.40 12.56
C ASP A 105 -73.22 -47.21 12.70
N GLU A 106 -72.47 -48.29 12.99
CA GLU A 106 -70.99 -48.27 13.06
C GLU A 106 -70.34 -48.06 11.67
N LEU A 107 -70.95 -48.60 10.62
CA LEU A 107 -70.51 -48.37 9.25
C LEU A 107 -70.76 -46.92 8.81
N GLU A 108 -71.92 -46.34 9.15
CA GLU A 108 -72.24 -44.93 8.92
C GLU A 108 -71.31 -43.99 9.69
N ARG A 109 -70.95 -44.33 10.94
CA ARG A 109 -69.94 -43.62 11.71
C ARG A 109 -68.58 -43.65 11.01
N THR A 110 -68.13 -44.83 10.57
CA THR A 110 -66.87 -45.00 9.84
C THR A 110 -66.85 -44.23 8.50
N ILE A 111 -67.95 -44.27 7.75
CA ILE A 111 -68.10 -43.52 6.49
C ILE A 111 -68.05 -42.01 6.76
N SER A 112 -68.68 -41.54 7.83
CA SER A 112 -68.65 -40.13 8.23
C SER A 112 -67.25 -39.65 8.61
N GLU A 113 -66.50 -40.47 9.36
CA GLU A 113 -65.11 -40.22 9.74
C GLU A 113 -64.20 -40.17 8.50
N GLN A 114 -64.32 -41.13 7.57
CA GLN A 114 -63.58 -41.14 6.31
C GLN A 114 -63.94 -39.96 5.39
N GLN A 115 -65.21 -39.55 5.35
CA GLN A 115 -65.64 -38.37 4.59
C GLN A 115 -65.08 -37.07 5.17
N ALA A 116 -64.97 -36.97 6.50
CA ALA A 116 -64.30 -35.86 7.17
C ALA A 116 -62.79 -35.83 6.83
N GLU A 117 -62.10 -36.98 6.90
CA GLU A 117 -60.68 -37.10 6.53
C GLU A 117 -60.44 -36.75 5.05
N ILE A 118 -61.23 -37.29 4.13
CA ILE A 118 -61.19 -36.95 2.70
C ILE A 118 -61.39 -35.45 2.47
N SER A 119 -62.27 -34.81 3.24
CA SER A 119 -62.52 -33.36 3.16
C SER A 119 -61.31 -32.56 3.65
N GLN A 120 -60.70 -32.95 4.77
CA GLN A 120 -59.47 -32.33 5.28
C GLN A 120 -58.30 -32.49 4.29
N LEU A 121 -58.09 -33.69 3.74
CA LEU A 121 -57.06 -33.96 2.74
C LEU A 121 -57.27 -33.16 1.44
N LYS A 122 -58.52 -32.95 1.02
CA LYS A 122 -58.84 -32.08 -0.13
C LYS A 122 -58.50 -30.61 0.14
N GLU A 123 -58.79 -30.07 1.32
CA GLU A 123 -58.40 -28.70 1.67
C GLU A 123 -56.87 -28.56 1.82
N ALA A 124 -56.19 -29.54 2.41
CA ALA A 124 -54.73 -29.57 2.47
C ALA A 124 -54.11 -29.58 1.06
N ALA A 125 -54.63 -30.41 0.14
CA ALA A 125 -54.18 -30.47 -1.25
C ALA A 125 -54.40 -29.14 -2.00
N LYS A 126 -55.51 -28.45 -1.75
CA LYS A 126 -55.75 -27.09 -2.28
C LYS A 126 -54.74 -26.08 -1.73
N ALA A 127 -54.47 -26.10 -0.43
CA ALA A 127 -53.49 -25.22 0.21
C ALA A 127 -52.09 -25.42 -0.38
N PHE A 128 -51.63 -26.68 -0.51
CA PHE A 128 -50.36 -27.00 -1.17
C PHE A 128 -50.32 -26.59 -2.64
N ALA A 129 -51.43 -26.67 -3.37
CA ALA A 129 -51.49 -26.20 -4.76
C ALA A 129 -51.31 -24.67 -4.87
N VAL A 130 -51.92 -23.91 -3.95
CA VAL A 130 -51.75 -22.45 -3.86
C VAL A 130 -50.32 -22.07 -3.46
N GLU A 131 -49.73 -22.75 -2.48
CA GLU A 131 -48.36 -22.52 -2.05
C GLU A 131 -47.35 -22.84 -3.15
N LYS A 132 -47.52 -23.98 -3.85
CA LYS A 132 -46.73 -24.33 -5.04
C LYS A 132 -46.84 -23.27 -6.13
N GLN A 133 -48.03 -22.71 -6.36
CA GLN A 133 -48.20 -21.62 -7.32
C GLN A 133 -47.48 -20.34 -6.89
N LYS A 134 -47.50 -20.00 -5.58
CA LYS A 134 -46.76 -18.87 -5.01
C LYS A 134 -45.25 -19.04 -5.20
N LEU A 135 -44.70 -20.19 -4.81
CA LEU A 135 -43.27 -20.51 -4.96
C LEU A 135 -42.83 -20.45 -6.43
N ASN A 136 -43.64 -20.97 -7.37
CA ASN A 136 -43.33 -20.88 -8.80
C ASN A 136 -43.27 -19.42 -9.33
N ARG A 137 -44.08 -18.50 -8.78
CA ARG A 137 -43.99 -17.06 -9.12
C ARG A 137 -42.71 -16.45 -8.55
N GLU A 138 -42.39 -16.74 -7.28
CA GLU A 138 -41.17 -16.27 -6.64
C GLU A 138 -39.91 -16.76 -7.39
N ILE A 139 -39.86 -18.03 -7.80
CA ILE A 139 -38.77 -18.58 -8.64
C ILE A 139 -38.67 -17.79 -9.96
N SER A 140 -39.77 -17.61 -10.69
CA SER A 140 -39.77 -16.86 -11.97
C SER A 140 -39.32 -15.39 -11.82
N GLU A 141 -39.60 -14.76 -10.68
CA GLU A 141 -39.09 -13.41 -10.37
C GLU A 141 -37.59 -13.42 -10.06
N LYS A 142 -37.08 -14.43 -9.35
CA LYS A 142 -35.65 -14.60 -9.11
C LYS A 142 -34.87 -14.91 -10.38
N ASP A 143 -35.41 -15.73 -11.28
CA ASP A 143 -34.78 -16.05 -12.57
C ASP A 143 -34.60 -14.78 -13.42
N LYS A 144 -35.65 -13.96 -13.56
CA LYS A 144 -35.57 -12.66 -14.25
C LYS A 144 -34.56 -11.71 -13.62
N HIS A 145 -34.43 -11.73 -12.29
CA HIS A 145 -33.44 -10.93 -11.59
C HIS A 145 -32.01 -11.42 -11.86
N ILE A 146 -31.79 -12.75 -11.90
CA ILE A 146 -30.51 -13.37 -12.27
C ILE A 146 -30.13 -13.01 -13.72
N GLU A 147 -31.05 -13.10 -14.66
CA GLU A 147 -30.83 -12.68 -16.07
C GLU A 147 -30.41 -11.21 -16.17
N HIS A 148 -31.09 -10.31 -15.45
CA HIS A 148 -30.76 -8.89 -15.42
C HIS A 148 -29.38 -8.61 -14.80
N LEU A 149 -29.03 -9.31 -13.71
CA LEU A 149 -27.71 -9.22 -13.09
C LEU A 149 -26.61 -9.72 -14.03
N ASN A 150 -26.82 -10.87 -14.69
CA ASN A 150 -25.87 -11.43 -15.66
C ASN A 150 -25.64 -10.49 -16.85
N TYR A 151 -26.71 -9.89 -17.40
CA TYR A 151 -26.61 -8.88 -18.45
C TYR A 151 -25.80 -7.66 -17.99
N THR A 152 -26.09 -7.15 -16.79
CA THR A 152 -25.40 -5.97 -16.22
C THR A 152 -23.92 -6.27 -15.95
N GLN A 153 -23.60 -7.45 -15.42
CA GLN A 153 -22.22 -7.89 -15.21
C GLN A 153 -21.46 -8.01 -16.54
N LYS A 154 -22.08 -8.56 -17.59
CA LYS A 154 -21.50 -8.65 -18.93
C LYS A 154 -21.15 -7.25 -19.47
N MET A 155 -22.12 -6.33 -19.47
CA MET A 155 -21.91 -4.94 -19.92
C MET A 155 -20.81 -4.22 -19.14
N ASN A 156 -20.72 -4.44 -17.83
CA ASN A 156 -19.69 -3.83 -16.99
C ASN A 156 -18.31 -4.44 -17.25
N LYS A 157 -18.23 -5.75 -17.54
CA LYS A 157 -16.99 -6.41 -17.93
C LYS A 157 -16.48 -5.86 -19.28
N GLU A 158 -17.34 -5.77 -20.28
CA GLU A 158 -16.98 -5.23 -21.61
C GLU A 158 -16.42 -3.79 -21.50
N LYS A 159 -17.09 -2.91 -20.73
CA LYS A 159 -16.59 -1.55 -20.44
C LYS A 159 -15.24 -1.52 -19.68
N LEU A 160 -15.00 -2.50 -18.81
CA LEU A 160 -13.74 -2.62 -18.09
C LEU A 160 -12.62 -3.07 -19.03
N ASP A 161 -12.88 -4.06 -19.88
CA ASP A 161 -11.94 -4.57 -20.88
C ASP A 161 -11.56 -3.45 -21.89
N GLU A 162 -12.53 -2.67 -22.39
CA GLU A 162 -12.29 -1.46 -23.21
C GLU A 162 -11.41 -0.41 -22.51
N SER A 163 -11.57 -0.25 -21.19
CA SER A 163 -10.82 0.73 -20.41
C SER A 163 -9.40 0.25 -20.10
N ILE A 164 -9.22 -1.05 -19.85
CA ILE A 164 -7.91 -1.69 -19.74
C ILE A 164 -7.15 -1.56 -21.07
N GLN A 165 -7.81 -1.79 -22.21
CA GLN A 165 -7.18 -1.66 -23.53
C GLN A 165 -6.70 -0.21 -23.78
N ARG A 166 -7.56 0.79 -23.58
CA ARG A 166 -7.20 2.21 -23.74
C ARG A 166 -6.01 2.62 -22.85
N LEU A 167 -6.02 2.24 -21.58
CA LEU A 167 -4.91 2.51 -20.66
C LEU A 167 -3.62 1.78 -21.07
N GLY A 168 -3.73 0.59 -21.67
CA GLY A 168 -2.60 -0.14 -22.26
C GLY A 168 -1.96 0.61 -23.43
N ASP A 169 -2.77 1.11 -24.36
CA ASP A 169 -2.32 1.90 -25.52
C ASP A 169 -1.72 3.25 -25.10
N GLU A 170 -2.33 3.95 -24.14
CA GLU A 170 -1.77 5.19 -23.56
C GLU A 170 -0.42 4.93 -22.88
N ASN A 171 -0.30 3.88 -22.05
CA ASN A 171 0.94 3.55 -21.37
C ASN A 171 2.05 3.18 -22.37
N LYS A 172 1.72 2.46 -23.45
CA LYS A 172 2.64 2.20 -24.57
C LYS A 172 3.11 3.51 -25.21
N HIS A 173 2.20 4.43 -25.51
CA HIS A 173 2.52 5.73 -26.09
C HIS A 173 3.43 6.59 -25.19
N TYR A 174 3.16 6.64 -23.88
CA TYR A 174 4.02 7.33 -22.92
C TYR A 174 5.41 6.68 -22.80
N LYS A 175 5.50 5.35 -22.87
CA LYS A 175 6.77 4.61 -22.86
C LYS A 175 7.62 4.88 -24.11
N GLU A 176 6.98 5.06 -25.27
CA GLU A 176 7.65 5.45 -26.51
C GLU A 176 8.12 6.92 -26.46
N LYS A 177 7.29 7.84 -25.97
CA LYS A 177 7.69 9.24 -25.71
C LYS A 177 8.88 9.32 -24.75
N LEU A 178 8.86 8.57 -23.64
CA LEU A 178 9.94 8.55 -22.65
C LEU A 178 11.28 8.10 -23.27
N LYS A 179 11.28 7.08 -24.13
CA LYS A 179 12.46 6.66 -24.90
C LYS A 179 12.98 7.75 -25.83
N SER A 180 12.08 8.48 -26.50
CA SER A 180 12.46 9.60 -27.37
C SER A 180 13.13 10.72 -26.57
N CYS A 181 12.54 11.14 -25.45
CA CYS A 181 13.10 12.16 -24.56
C CYS A 181 14.45 11.71 -23.98
N GLN A 182 14.62 10.43 -23.62
CA GLN A 182 15.91 9.91 -23.16
C GLN A 182 16.99 10.03 -24.25
N SER A 183 16.67 9.65 -25.50
CA SER A 183 17.62 9.80 -26.62
C SER A 183 18.01 11.25 -26.90
N GLU A 184 17.10 12.21 -26.70
CA GLU A 184 17.40 13.64 -26.80
C GLU A 184 18.26 14.14 -25.63
N PHE A 185 17.97 13.70 -24.41
CA PHE A 185 18.77 14.00 -23.23
C PHE A 185 20.21 13.50 -23.39
N ASP A 186 20.40 12.25 -23.85
CA ASP A 186 21.73 11.66 -24.07
C ASP A 186 22.53 12.46 -25.14
N LYS A 187 21.87 12.90 -26.22
CA LYS A 187 22.48 13.76 -27.26
C LYS A 187 22.88 15.13 -26.71
N LEU A 188 22.06 15.74 -25.84
CA LEU A 188 22.36 17.04 -25.22
C LEU A 188 23.50 16.91 -24.20
N SER A 189 23.51 15.84 -23.41
CA SER A 189 24.57 15.50 -22.46
C SER A 189 25.92 15.34 -23.17
N ALA A 190 25.96 14.60 -24.27
CA ALA A 190 27.17 14.46 -25.10
C ALA A 190 27.67 15.81 -25.66
N LYS A 191 26.76 16.68 -26.13
CA LYS A 191 27.10 18.03 -26.60
C LYS A 191 27.62 18.94 -25.48
N LEU A 192 27.13 18.78 -24.24
CA LEU A 192 27.62 19.53 -23.09
C LEU A 192 29.05 19.10 -22.71
N ALA A 193 29.29 17.79 -22.62
CA ALA A 193 30.62 17.24 -22.34
C ALA A 193 31.68 17.69 -23.37
N GLU A 194 31.31 17.78 -24.66
CA GLU A 194 32.21 18.29 -25.69
C GLU A 194 32.49 19.80 -25.56
N LYS A 195 31.49 20.60 -25.19
CA LYS A 195 31.70 22.02 -24.88
C LYS A 195 32.65 22.22 -23.69
N ASP A 196 32.55 21.41 -22.65
CA ASP A 196 33.44 21.50 -21.48
C ASP A 196 34.89 21.11 -21.83
N ARG A 197 35.10 20.14 -22.72
CA ARG A 197 36.44 19.83 -23.27
C ARG A 197 37.04 21.03 -24.01
N ILE A 198 36.28 21.62 -24.94
CA ILE A 198 36.72 22.79 -25.71
C ILE A 198 37.03 23.98 -24.78
N LYS A 199 36.19 24.22 -23.78
CA LYS A 199 36.39 25.25 -22.76
C LYS A 199 37.72 25.05 -22.00
N ASN A 200 38.03 23.82 -21.61
CA ASN A 200 39.26 23.50 -20.87
C ASN A 200 40.53 23.64 -21.74
N ASP A 201 40.48 23.29 -23.02
CA ASP A 201 41.55 23.55 -23.99
C ASP A 201 41.78 25.07 -24.15
N LEU A 202 40.71 25.85 -24.34
CA LEU A 202 40.81 27.32 -24.44
C LEU A 202 41.38 27.98 -23.17
N VAL A 203 41.00 27.51 -21.98
CA VAL A 203 41.57 28.00 -20.71
C VAL A 203 43.07 27.67 -20.62
N SER A 204 43.48 26.48 -21.04
CA SER A 204 44.90 26.07 -21.04
C SER A 204 45.73 26.93 -21.98
N ARG A 205 45.27 27.13 -23.22
CA ARG A 205 45.93 28.01 -24.21
C ARG A 205 46.01 29.46 -23.75
N ARG A 206 44.99 29.96 -23.05
CA ARG A 206 45.01 31.32 -22.47
C ARG A 206 46.16 31.47 -21.46
N LEU A 207 46.35 30.50 -20.58
CA LEU A 207 47.43 30.51 -19.59
C LEU A 207 48.82 30.44 -20.25
N GLU A 208 48.98 29.61 -21.29
CA GLU A 208 50.22 29.58 -22.08
C GLU A 208 50.54 30.91 -22.77
N ILE A 209 49.52 31.58 -23.31
CA ILE A 209 49.68 32.90 -23.94
C ILE A 209 50.05 33.95 -22.88
N GLU A 210 49.38 33.94 -21.72
CA GLU A 210 49.66 34.87 -20.62
C GLU A 210 51.11 34.74 -20.12
N GLU A 211 51.63 33.53 -19.96
CA GLU A 211 53.03 33.31 -19.56
C GLU A 211 54.03 33.74 -20.65
N LYS A 212 53.73 33.46 -21.93
CA LYS A 212 54.53 33.95 -23.06
C LYS A 212 54.57 35.49 -23.11
N CYS A 213 53.46 36.17 -22.84
CA CYS A 213 53.43 37.64 -22.73
C CYS A 213 54.32 38.13 -21.59
N LYS A 214 54.20 37.56 -20.38
CA LYS A 214 55.05 37.94 -19.22
C LYS A 214 56.54 37.68 -19.46
N GLN A 215 56.90 36.66 -20.25
CA GLN A 215 58.30 36.44 -20.65
C GLN A 215 58.75 37.50 -21.67
N LEU A 216 57.93 37.79 -22.69
CA LEU A 216 58.26 38.81 -23.70
C LEU A 216 58.36 40.23 -23.11
N GLU A 217 57.55 40.56 -22.10
CA GLU A 217 57.64 41.82 -21.36
C GLU A 217 58.98 41.94 -20.63
N ARG A 218 59.41 40.88 -19.92
CA ARG A 218 60.74 40.81 -19.27
C ARG A 218 61.88 40.93 -20.27
N ASP A 219 61.82 40.19 -21.38
CA ASP A 219 62.82 40.24 -22.45
C ASP A 219 62.92 41.64 -23.08
N LEU A 220 61.77 42.29 -23.33
CA LEU A 220 61.71 43.63 -23.91
C LEU A 220 62.22 44.67 -22.92
N GLU A 221 61.87 44.54 -21.64
CA GLU A 221 62.38 45.41 -20.59
C GLU A 221 63.90 45.33 -20.48
N GLN A 222 64.46 44.11 -20.43
CA GLN A 222 65.90 43.88 -20.42
C GLN A 222 66.59 44.46 -21.67
N ARG A 223 66.04 44.24 -22.87
CA ARG A 223 66.58 44.81 -24.13
C ARG A 223 66.45 46.34 -24.23
N SER A 224 65.52 46.93 -23.47
CA SER A 224 65.30 48.38 -23.46
C SER A 224 66.22 49.14 -22.49
N ARG A 225 66.93 48.43 -21.60
CA ARG A 225 67.96 49.02 -20.74
C ARG A 225 69.19 49.39 -21.55
N LYS A 226 69.83 50.50 -21.20
CA LYS A 226 71.07 50.98 -21.80
C LYS A 226 72.16 51.14 -20.75
N GLU A 227 73.34 50.65 -21.05
CA GLU A 227 74.50 50.86 -20.18
C GLU A 227 75.18 52.20 -20.50
N ILE A 228 75.55 52.95 -19.46
CA ILE A 228 76.44 54.11 -19.56
C ILE A 228 77.70 53.80 -18.74
N GLY A 229 78.83 53.73 -19.43
CA GLY A 229 80.15 53.71 -18.79
C GLY A 229 80.42 55.04 -18.11
N VAL A 230 80.80 55.05 -16.83
CA VAL A 230 81.11 56.27 -16.08
C VAL A 230 82.44 56.12 -15.35
N GLY A 231 83.37 57.03 -15.64
CA GLY A 231 84.61 57.16 -14.92
C GLY A 231 84.42 57.91 -13.60
N PHE A 232 85.15 57.51 -12.57
CA PHE A 232 85.22 58.27 -11.31
C PHE A 232 86.69 58.57 -10.99
N HIS A 233 87.02 59.85 -10.83
CA HIS A 233 88.32 60.29 -10.33
C HIS A 233 88.14 60.94 -8.95
N THR A 234 89.07 60.68 -8.04
CA THR A 234 89.10 61.33 -6.73
C THR A 234 90.50 61.29 -6.12
N THR A 235 90.83 62.33 -5.37
CA THR A 235 92.09 62.48 -4.63
C THR A 235 91.94 62.16 -3.14
N VAL A 236 90.74 61.79 -2.67
CA VAL A 236 90.48 61.50 -1.25
C VAL A 236 90.95 60.09 -0.84
N ALA A 237 91.18 59.90 0.45
CA ALA A 237 91.60 58.61 1.00
C ALA A 237 90.61 57.46 0.66
N PRO A 238 91.09 56.21 0.44
CA PRO A 238 90.25 55.10 -0.03
C PRO A 238 88.98 54.82 0.80
N SER A 239 89.05 54.97 2.12
CA SER A 239 87.89 54.81 3.01
C SER A 239 86.80 55.85 2.74
N MET A 240 87.19 57.11 2.58
CA MET A 240 86.28 58.21 2.26
C MET A 240 85.75 58.11 0.83
N SER A 241 86.59 57.69 -0.13
CA SER A 241 86.16 57.50 -1.52
C SER A 241 85.12 56.38 -1.63
N SER A 242 85.26 55.29 -0.88
CA SER A 242 84.26 54.21 -0.87
C SER A 242 82.90 54.67 -0.35
N LEU A 243 82.86 55.54 0.68
CA LEU A 243 81.61 56.09 1.22
C LEU A 243 80.94 57.06 0.24
N ILE A 244 81.71 57.98 -0.35
CA ILE A 244 81.18 58.95 -1.33
C ILE A 244 80.70 58.24 -2.59
N LEU A 245 81.55 57.40 -3.20
CA LEU A 245 81.25 56.73 -4.46
C LEU A 245 80.14 55.67 -4.29
N GLY A 246 80.09 54.97 -3.16
CA GLY A 246 79.02 54.02 -2.85
C GLY A 246 77.65 54.70 -2.75
N GLY A 247 77.55 55.74 -1.92
CA GLY A 247 76.30 56.52 -1.79
C GLY A 247 75.88 57.21 -3.09
N LEU A 248 76.84 57.74 -3.85
CA LEU A 248 76.59 58.39 -5.14
C LEU A 248 76.07 57.37 -6.17
N THR A 249 76.74 56.23 -6.29
CA THR A 249 76.36 55.18 -7.25
C THR A 249 74.99 54.60 -6.93
N SER A 250 74.66 54.38 -5.66
CA SER A 250 73.32 53.92 -5.25
C SER A 250 72.23 54.89 -5.69
N ARG A 251 72.28 56.16 -5.24
CA ARG A 251 71.24 57.15 -5.56
C ARG A 251 71.13 57.43 -7.07
N LEU A 252 72.23 57.37 -7.82
CA LEU A 252 72.20 57.46 -9.27
C LEU A 252 71.59 56.22 -9.95
N THR A 253 71.87 55.01 -9.45
CA THR A 253 71.29 53.77 -9.99
C THR A 253 69.78 53.77 -9.82
N ASP A 254 69.29 54.11 -8.63
CA ASP A 254 67.85 54.21 -8.35
C ASP A 254 67.17 55.25 -9.26
N ARG A 255 67.82 56.42 -9.44
CA ARG A 255 67.31 57.50 -10.29
C ARG A 255 67.32 57.17 -11.79
N LEU A 256 68.31 56.42 -12.24
CA LEU A 256 68.48 56.03 -13.65
C LEU A 256 67.72 54.75 -14.03
N ALA A 257 67.31 53.94 -13.05
CA ALA A 257 66.42 52.80 -13.26
C ALA A 257 65.08 53.23 -13.91
N GLY A 258 64.49 54.34 -13.47
CA GLY A 258 63.29 54.91 -14.11
C GLY A 258 63.51 55.37 -15.56
N GLU A 259 64.76 55.67 -15.94
CA GLU A 259 65.18 55.99 -17.31
C GLU A 259 65.61 54.76 -18.11
N LYS A 260 65.56 53.55 -17.51
CA LYS A 260 66.10 52.31 -18.06
C LYS A 260 67.58 52.45 -18.43
N VAL A 261 68.36 53.04 -17.53
CA VAL A 261 69.81 53.21 -17.69
C VAL A 261 70.56 52.55 -16.53
N ASP A 262 71.55 51.73 -16.89
CA ASP A 262 72.45 51.06 -15.97
C ASP A 262 73.82 51.75 -15.96
N LEU A 263 74.36 51.97 -14.76
CA LEU A 263 75.68 52.57 -14.60
C LEU A 263 76.77 51.51 -14.51
N VAL A 264 77.68 51.53 -15.46
CA VAL A 264 78.86 50.66 -15.47
C VAL A 264 80.08 51.49 -15.07
N ARG A 265 80.67 51.20 -13.91
CA ARG A 265 81.87 51.89 -13.44
C ARG A 265 83.05 51.58 -14.36
N GLN A 266 83.62 52.60 -14.99
CA GLN A 266 84.82 52.51 -15.80
C GLN A 266 86.05 52.94 -14.99
N ALA A 267 87.18 52.26 -15.21
CA ALA A 267 88.45 52.65 -14.62
C ALA A 267 89.05 53.82 -15.42
N TYR A 268 89.37 54.93 -14.75
CA TYR A 268 90.08 56.05 -15.35
C TYR A 268 91.58 55.93 -15.04
N SER A 269 92.41 55.85 -16.10
CA SER A 269 93.84 55.59 -16.03
C SER A 269 94.74 56.84 -16.15
N GLY A 270 94.15 58.06 -16.16
CA GLY A 270 94.92 59.30 -16.24
C GLY A 270 95.30 59.74 -17.66
N GLY A 271 94.74 59.13 -18.70
CA GLY A 271 94.96 59.53 -20.10
C GLY A 271 94.07 60.69 -20.58
N PRO A 272 94.45 61.41 -21.65
CA PRO A 272 93.63 62.47 -22.24
C PRO A 272 92.41 61.94 -23.00
N ASP A 273 92.49 60.72 -23.55
CA ASP A 273 91.43 60.10 -24.35
C ASP A 273 90.40 59.38 -23.45
N VAL A 274 89.36 60.12 -23.05
CA VAL A 274 88.26 59.58 -22.25
C VAL A 274 87.00 59.50 -23.11
N HIS A 275 86.60 58.30 -23.51
CA HIS A 275 85.40 58.05 -24.34
C HIS A 275 84.13 57.76 -23.50
N PHE A 276 84.06 58.33 -22.29
CA PHE A 276 82.95 58.18 -21.35
C PHE A 276 82.89 59.39 -20.40
N PRO A 277 81.71 59.73 -19.85
CA PRO A 277 81.60 60.79 -18.84
C PRO A 277 82.47 60.48 -17.61
N LEU A 278 83.22 61.48 -17.16
CA LEU A 278 84.12 61.42 -16.02
C LEU A 278 83.60 62.30 -14.88
N LEU A 279 83.29 61.68 -13.75
CA LEU A 279 82.87 62.36 -12.53
C LEU A 279 84.08 62.57 -11.61
N VAL A 280 84.48 63.82 -11.41
CA VAL A 280 85.62 64.22 -10.58
C VAL A 280 85.10 64.60 -9.19
N VAL A 281 85.44 63.81 -8.17
CA VAL A 281 85.02 64.02 -6.78
C VAL A 281 86.03 64.90 -6.04
N CYS A 282 85.63 66.14 -5.78
CA CYS A 282 86.35 67.12 -4.97
C CYS A 282 85.63 67.29 -3.62
N VAL A 283 86.27 66.91 -2.51
CA VAL A 283 85.76 67.27 -1.18
C VAL A 283 86.32 68.65 -0.80
N ASN A 284 85.42 69.59 -0.53
CA ASN A 284 85.75 70.96 -0.13
C ASN A 284 86.13 70.95 1.36
N VAL A 285 87.44 70.97 1.64
CA VAL A 285 88.02 70.87 2.99
C VAL A 285 88.51 72.23 3.48
N SER A 286 89.00 73.09 2.59
CA SER A 286 89.72 74.31 2.97
C SER A 286 89.28 75.55 2.18
N ARG A 287 89.42 75.50 0.85
CA ARG A 287 89.18 76.61 -0.07
C ARG A 287 88.77 76.01 -1.39
N ILE A 288 87.48 76.08 -1.68
CA ILE A 288 86.82 75.50 -2.86
C ILE A 288 87.60 75.63 -4.18
N GLY A 289 88.20 76.80 -4.45
CA GLY A 289 88.97 77.05 -5.68
C GLY A 289 90.38 76.45 -5.70
N ALA A 290 90.99 76.14 -4.56
CA ALA A 290 92.25 75.41 -4.48
C ALA A 290 91.99 73.90 -4.50
N ASP A 291 91.05 73.43 -3.67
CA ASP A 291 90.65 72.03 -3.57
C ASP A 291 90.17 71.50 -4.95
N ALA A 292 89.35 72.29 -5.68
CA ALA A 292 88.89 71.94 -7.02
C ALA A 292 90.01 71.92 -8.08
N LYS A 293 91.02 72.79 -7.99
CA LYS A 293 92.16 72.77 -8.92
C LYS A 293 93.05 71.55 -8.72
N GLU A 294 93.28 71.13 -7.47
CA GLU A 294 94.04 69.92 -7.19
C GLU A 294 93.24 68.65 -7.59
N ALA A 295 91.92 68.63 -7.39
CA ALA A 295 91.06 67.53 -7.85
C ALA A 295 90.97 67.38 -9.38
N LEU A 296 91.22 68.46 -10.14
CA LEU A 296 91.25 68.48 -11.61
C LEU A 296 92.67 68.33 -12.19
N LYS A 297 93.68 68.14 -11.36
CA LYS A 297 95.09 68.10 -11.79
C LYS A 297 95.37 66.84 -12.63
N GLY A 298 95.76 67.06 -13.89
CA GLY A 298 95.96 65.97 -14.86
C GLY A 298 94.65 65.42 -15.45
N ILE A 299 93.51 66.05 -15.18
CA ILE A 299 92.22 65.71 -15.81
C ILE A 299 92.04 66.55 -17.08
N PRO A 300 91.60 65.97 -18.22
CA PRO A 300 91.32 66.74 -19.42
C PRO A 300 90.21 67.78 -19.17
N LYS A 301 90.43 69.02 -19.62
CA LYS A 301 89.43 70.10 -19.57
C LYS A 301 88.41 69.93 -20.71
N ALA A 302 87.56 68.91 -20.61
CA ALA A 302 86.59 68.52 -21.63
C ALA A 302 85.14 68.60 -21.12
N LYS A 303 84.20 68.76 -22.06
CA LYS A 303 82.76 68.76 -21.78
C LYS A 303 82.26 67.45 -21.19
N ASP A 304 83.00 66.36 -21.38
CA ASP A 304 82.68 65.05 -20.81
C ASP A 304 83.16 64.89 -19.35
N VAL A 305 83.68 65.96 -18.73
CA VAL A 305 84.08 65.98 -17.32
C VAL A 305 83.12 66.83 -16.51
N ALA A 306 82.56 66.27 -15.45
CA ALA A 306 81.79 67.00 -14.43
C ALA A 306 82.53 67.00 -13.09
N LEU A 307 82.68 68.19 -12.49
CA LEU A 307 83.25 68.37 -11.16
C LEU A 307 82.13 68.28 -10.11
N LEU A 308 82.24 67.31 -9.21
CA LEU A 308 81.35 67.12 -8.07
C LEU A 308 82.01 67.71 -6.82
N VAL A 309 81.46 68.82 -6.33
CA VAL A 309 81.97 69.52 -5.15
C VAL A 309 81.18 69.07 -3.92
N PHE A 310 81.80 68.25 -3.09
CA PHE A 310 81.24 67.73 -1.85
C PHE A 310 81.56 68.66 -0.68
N HIS A 311 80.54 69.35 -0.19
CA HIS A 311 80.62 70.14 1.04
C HIS A 311 80.53 69.23 2.26
N HIS A 312 81.61 69.17 3.05
CA HIS A 312 81.62 68.43 4.32
C HIS A 312 80.94 69.25 5.43
N LYS A 313 79.61 69.38 5.35
CA LYS A 313 78.78 70.21 6.23
C LYS A 313 77.38 69.61 6.42
N GLU A 314 76.73 69.97 7.52
CA GLU A 314 75.31 69.70 7.78
C GLU A 314 74.39 70.59 6.92
N ALA A 315 73.14 70.15 6.73
CA ALA A 315 72.16 70.81 5.84
C ALA A 315 71.97 72.32 6.11
N HIS A 316 71.93 72.71 7.38
CA HIS A 316 71.74 74.11 7.80
C HIS A 316 72.97 75.01 7.60
N ALA A 317 74.13 74.43 7.27
CA ALA A 317 75.41 75.13 7.10
C ALA A 317 75.92 75.10 5.63
N LEU A 318 75.11 74.57 4.71
CA LEU A 318 75.42 74.52 3.28
C LEU A 318 75.55 75.95 2.69
N PRO A 319 76.41 76.15 1.68
CA PRO A 319 76.61 77.46 1.08
C PRO A 319 75.34 77.95 0.37
N SER A 320 75.04 79.25 0.52
CA SER A 320 73.95 79.94 -0.19
C SER A 320 74.26 80.28 -1.65
N GLN A 321 75.52 80.10 -2.07
CA GLN A 321 75.97 80.25 -3.45
C GLN A 321 76.50 78.91 -3.96
N THR A 322 76.14 78.57 -5.19
CA THR A 322 76.56 77.37 -5.91
C THR A 322 78.02 77.48 -6.37
N SER A 323 78.73 76.36 -6.45
CA SER A 323 80.15 76.33 -6.83
C SER A 323 80.40 76.89 -8.24
N ASP A 324 79.46 76.73 -9.16
CA ASP A 324 79.54 77.24 -10.54
C ASP A 324 79.68 78.78 -10.63
N LYS A 325 79.18 79.52 -9.63
CA LYS A 325 79.34 80.99 -9.54
C LYS A 325 80.68 81.41 -8.95
N ILE A 326 81.33 80.54 -8.19
CA ILE A 326 82.59 80.81 -7.49
C ILE A 326 83.79 80.35 -8.32
N LEU A 327 83.69 79.15 -8.91
CA LEU A 327 84.72 78.50 -9.71
C LEU A 327 84.73 79.03 -11.15
N THR A 328 85.05 80.31 -11.30
CA THR A 328 85.14 80.99 -12.59
C THR A 328 86.58 81.02 -13.13
N GLY A 329 86.73 81.06 -14.47
CA GLY A 329 88.01 81.18 -15.17
C GLY A 329 88.42 79.95 -15.99
N ALA A 330 89.57 80.07 -16.68
CA ALA A 330 90.07 79.10 -17.67
C ALA A 330 90.46 77.71 -17.12
N ASP A 331 90.40 77.53 -15.80
CA ASP A 331 90.55 76.21 -15.15
C ASP A 331 89.26 75.40 -15.10
N PHE A 332 88.11 76.07 -15.21
CA PHE A 332 86.79 75.47 -15.02
C PHE A 332 85.88 75.62 -16.25
N SER A 333 86.13 76.60 -17.11
CA SER A 333 85.30 76.92 -18.30
C SER A 333 85.24 75.82 -19.38
N GLY A 334 86.10 74.80 -19.31
CA GLY A 334 86.10 73.66 -20.22
C GLY A 334 85.26 72.45 -19.75
N LEU A 335 84.77 72.47 -18.51
CA LEU A 335 84.02 71.37 -17.91
C LEU A 335 82.56 71.34 -18.40
N GLY A 336 81.95 70.15 -18.44
CA GLY A 336 80.54 69.98 -18.79
C GLY A 336 79.58 70.43 -17.69
N SER A 337 79.97 70.24 -16.43
CA SER A 337 79.17 70.68 -15.28
C SER A 337 80.02 70.84 -14.02
N ILE A 338 79.56 71.72 -13.12
CA ILE A 338 80.02 71.82 -11.73
C ILE A 338 78.78 71.63 -10.87
N ILE A 339 78.82 70.66 -9.96
CA ILE A 339 77.63 70.19 -9.24
C ILE A 339 77.95 70.12 -7.74
N ASP A 340 77.19 70.88 -6.96
CA ASP A 340 77.26 70.87 -5.50
C ASP A 340 76.55 69.64 -4.92
N LEU A 341 77.22 68.98 -3.97
CA LEU A 341 76.68 67.88 -3.17
C LEU A 341 77.08 68.08 -1.71
N ALA A 342 76.33 67.51 -0.78
CA ALA A 342 76.59 67.53 0.65
C ALA A 342 77.00 66.14 1.14
N PHE A 343 78.00 66.10 2.03
CA PHE A 343 78.55 64.85 2.56
C PHE A 343 78.87 65.00 4.05
N LEU A 344 78.74 63.90 4.79
CA LEU A 344 79.20 63.78 6.17
C LEU A 344 80.03 62.51 6.30
N SER A 345 81.23 62.61 6.90
CA SER A 345 82.15 61.45 7.03
C SER A 345 81.54 60.25 7.76
N GLN A 346 80.50 60.44 8.58
CA GLN A 346 79.77 59.39 9.30
C GLN A 346 78.53 58.85 8.59
N ARG A 347 77.95 59.59 7.61
CA ARG A 347 76.66 59.28 6.98
C ARG A 347 76.72 59.12 5.46
N GLY A 348 77.85 59.45 4.83
CA GLY A 348 77.94 59.49 3.38
C GLY A 348 77.18 60.68 2.79
N ILE A 349 76.57 60.44 1.63
CA ILE A 349 75.64 61.37 0.97
C ILE A 349 74.27 61.17 1.60
N TYR A 350 73.79 62.18 2.33
CA TYR A 350 72.54 62.15 3.08
C TYR A 350 71.42 62.89 2.34
N GLU A 351 70.18 62.77 2.80
CA GLU A 351 69.03 63.40 2.14
C GLU A 351 68.95 64.89 2.47
N CYS A 352 69.05 65.74 1.44
CA CYS A 352 68.84 67.18 1.52
C CYS A 352 68.58 67.74 0.11
N ASP A 353 68.04 68.96 0.02
CA ASP A 353 67.69 69.59 -1.26
C ASP A 353 68.89 69.72 -2.20
N MET A 354 70.07 70.08 -1.67
CA MET A 354 71.31 70.13 -2.44
C MET A 354 71.66 68.77 -3.05
N ASN A 355 71.53 67.68 -2.29
CA ASN A 355 71.81 66.34 -2.81
C ASN A 355 70.74 65.84 -3.78
N ASN A 356 69.47 66.20 -3.59
CA ASN A 356 68.42 65.83 -4.53
C ASN A 356 68.60 66.57 -5.87
N VAL A 357 68.82 67.89 -5.85
CA VAL A 357 69.14 68.70 -7.04
C VAL A 357 70.47 68.26 -7.67
N GLY A 358 71.48 67.96 -6.87
CA GLY A 358 72.79 67.49 -7.34
C GLY A 358 72.70 66.13 -8.03
N ILE A 359 71.97 65.16 -7.47
CA ILE A 359 71.72 63.86 -8.10
C ILE A 359 70.95 64.02 -9.42
N GLU A 360 69.92 64.89 -9.47
CA GLU A 360 69.22 65.20 -10.75
C GLU A 360 70.17 65.83 -11.78
N ARG A 361 71.07 66.74 -11.36
CA ARG A 361 72.08 67.35 -12.26
C ARG A 361 73.08 66.31 -12.77
N VAL A 362 73.56 65.40 -11.92
CA VAL A 362 74.47 64.31 -12.34
C VAL A 362 73.74 63.33 -13.26
N ALA A 363 72.52 62.91 -12.93
CA ALA A 363 71.71 62.06 -13.80
C ALA A 363 71.46 62.73 -15.15
N SER A 364 71.09 64.01 -15.18
CA SER A 364 70.89 64.79 -16.41
C SER A 364 72.15 64.92 -17.26
N PHE A 365 73.33 65.07 -16.63
CA PHE A 365 74.62 65.04 -17.31
C PHE A 365 74.90 63.66 -17.93
N LEU A 366 74.74 62.59 -17.16
CA LEU A 366 74.95 61.22 -17.65
C LEU A 366 73.97 60.82 -18.75
N LEU A 367 72.71 61.26 -18.69
CA LEU A 367 71.68 60.95 -19.69
C LEU A 367 72.00 61.54 -21.08
N GLN A 368 72.90 62.52 -21.20
CA GLN A 368 73.39 63.00 -22.51
C GLN A 368 74.19 61.93 -23.28
N TYR A 369 74.71 60.93 -22.57
CA TYR A 369 75.44 59.78 -23.13
C TYR A 369 74.50 58.59 -23.45
N LYS A 370 73.23 58.64 -23.02
CA LYS A 370 72.19 57.61 -23.32
C LYS A 370 71.92 57.44 -24.82
N THR A 371 72.22 58.45 -25.64
CA THR A 371 72.01 58.47 -27.09
C THR A 371 73.27 58.21 -27.91
N GLN A 372 74.45 58.28 -27.29
CA GLN A 372 75.74 58.04 -27.94
C GLN A 372 75.96 56.53 -28.12
N ARG A 373 75.36 55.96 -29.18
CA ARG A 373 75.75 54.64 -29.68
C ARG A 373 77.22 54.68 -30.12
N LYS A 374 78.01 53.70 -29.69
CA LYS A 374 79.16 53.21 -30.47
C LYS A 374 78.65 52.42 -31.66
#